data_AF-A0A254RR43-F1
#
_entry.id   AF-A0A254RR43-F1
#
_cell.length_a   1.000
_cell.length_b   1.000
_cell.length_c   1.000
_cell.angle_alpha   90.00
_cell.angle_beta   90.00
_cell.angle_gamma   90.00
#
_symmetry.space_group_name_H-M   'P 1'
#
loop_
_entity.id
_entity.type
_entity.pdbx_description
1 polymer ?
#
loop_
_entity_poly.entity_id
_entity_poly.type
_entity_poly.pdbx_seq_one_letter_code
_entity_poly.pdbx_strand_id
1 'polypeptide(L)'
;MTKSETRNSREMRFFKKITAIPYLLVILAFLMPMANVSCNDDKVIAEPTLYELATGLDLEQELKEPALGTLKKMQAGNPKAMDKFKETIPEFPKLPTMPVLYALLVGAVLAAAFALITPLGSITIGMLTMVASWAFVAQLSKLNAAMGIPLLKVEPGIGLHAASALILIGTAMNLASIIRPIIEDFKSRKKK
;
A
#
# COMPACT_ATOMS: atom_id res chain seq x y z
N MET A 1 -10.25 30.33 33.17
CA MET A 1 -10.28 29.01 32.53
C MET A 1 -10.90 28.02 33.49
N THR A 2 -12.08 27.52 33.17
CA THR A 2 -12.77 26.54 34.03
C THR A 2 -12.18 25.13 33.84
N LYS A 3 -12.26 24.28 34.87
CA LYS A 3 -11.74 22.89 34.87
C LYS A 3 -12.26 22.06 33.66
N SER A 4 -13.46 22.41 33.18
CA SER A 4 -14.12 21.86 31.97
C SER A 4 -13.40 22.21 30.67
N GLU A 5 -13.05 23.48 30.44
CA GLU A 5 -12.35 23.93 29.22
C GLU A 5 -10.95 23.31 29.11
N THR A 6 -10.23 23.20 30.23
CA THR A 6 -8.92 22.55 30.28
C THR A 6 -8.97 21.06 29.96
N ARG A 7 -10.04 20.36 30.35
CA ARG A 7 -10.21 18.93 30.08
C ARG A 7 -10.50 18.65 28.61
N ASN A 8 -11.43 19.40 28.01
CA ASN A 8 -11.76 19.28 26.58
C ASN A 8 -10.53 19.57 25.70
N SER A 9 -9.69 20.55 26.09
CA SER A 9 -8.44 20.87 25.38
C SER A 9 -7.40 19.72 25.40
N ARG A 10 -7.31 18.97 26.51
CA ARG A 10 -6.39 17.82 26.62
C ARG A 10 -6.91 16.62 25.84
N GLU A 11 -8.20 16.32 25.95
CA GLU A 11 -8.85 15.23 25.21
C GLU A 11 -8.71 15.45 23.70
N MET A 12 -8.91 16.68 23.22
CA MET A 12 -8.75 17.03 21.80
C MET A 12 -7.29 16.93 21.32
N ARG A 13 -6.32 17.35 22.14
CA ARG A 13 -4.88 17.18 21.83
C ARG A 13 -4.47 15.71 21.80
N PHE A 14 -5.01 14.89 22.70
CA PHE A 14 -4.74 13.46 22.74
C PHE A 14 -5.36 12.76 21.52
N PHE A 15 -6.61 13.09 21.19
CA PHE A 15 -7.28 12.58 19.98
C PHE A 15 -6.48 12.90 18.71
N LYS A 16 -5.99 14.13 18.55
CA LYS A 16 -5.11 14.54 17.43
C LYS A 16 -3.78 13.77 17.36
N LYS A 17 -3.25 13.29 18.49
CA LYS A 17 -2.04 12.46 18.48
C LYS A 17 -2.32 11.04 18.02
N ILE A 18 -3.48 10.49 18.40
CA ILE A 18 -3.89 9.13 18.03
C ILE A 18 -4.24 9.05 16.53
N THR A 19 -4.70 10.14 15.90
CA THR A 19 -5.02 10.13 14.46
C THR A 19 -3.82 9.78 13.57
N ALA A 20 -2.58 9.93 14.05
CA ALA A 20 -1.39 9.50 13.34
C ALA A 20 -1.19 7.97 13.34
N ILE A 21 -1.72 7.26 14.35
CA ILE A 21 -1.46 5.83 14.55
C ILE A 21 -1.94 4.98 13.37
N PRO A 22 -3.17 5.15 12.84
CA PRO A 22 -3.61 4.39 11.67
C PRO A 22 -2.67 4.54 10.48
N TYR A 23 -2.16 5.75 10.21
CA TYR A 23 -1.20 5.99 9.11
C TYR A 23 0.17 5.34 9.36
N LEU A 24 0.64 5.28 10.61
CA LEU A 24 1.87 4.54 10.93
C LEU A 24 1.69 3.03 10.78
N LEU A 25 0.51 2.50 11.12
CA LEU A 25 0.19 1.08 10.94
C LEU A 25 0.15 0.67 9.46
N VAL A 26 -0.04 1.61 8.53
CA VAL A 26 0.08 1.35 7.08
C VAL A 26 1.47 0.81 6.73
N ILE A 27 2.51 1.25 7.43
CA ILE A 27 3.87 0.76 7.22
C ILE A 27 3.95 -0.74 7.52
N LEU A 28 3.27 -1.19 8.59
CA LEU A 28 3.18 -2.62 8.91
C LEU A 28 2.33 -3.36 7.88
N ALA A 29 1.27 -2.74 7.36
CA ALA A 29 0.48 -3.33 6.29
C ALA A 29 1.29 -3.54 5.00
N PHE A 30 2.24 -2.66 4.71
CA PHE A 30 3.15 -2.82 3.57
C PHE A 30 4.20 -3.92 3.74
N LEU A 31 4.41 -4.42 4.97
CA LEU A 31 5.19 -5.63 5.22
C LEU A 31 4.41 -6.92 4.91
N MET A 32 3.09 -6.83 4.75
CA MET A 32 2.25 -7.95 4.31
C MET A 32 2.19 -8.02 2.78
N PRO A 33 1.76 -9.15 2.20
CA PRO A 33 1.61 -9.31 0.76
C PRO A 33 0.76 -8.20 0.13
N MET A 34 1.36 -7.45 -0.80
CA MET A 34 0.71 -6.33 -1.48
C MET A 34 -0.09 -6.79 -2.70
N ALA A 35 0.39 -7.85 -3.34
CA ALA A 35 -0.26 -8.49 -4.47
C ALA A 35 -0.21 -10.01 -4.29
N ASN A 36 -1.20 -10.69 -4.83
CA ASN A 36 -1.21 -12.13 -5.01
C ASN A 36 -1.07 -12.40 -6.50
N VAL A 37 -0.10 -13.21 -6.88
CA VAL A 37 0.10 -13.65 -8.25
C VAL A 37 -0.27 -15.13 -8.31
N SER A 38 -1.30 -15.49 -9.07
CA SER A 38 -1.74 -16.87 -9.26
C SER A 38 -1.63 -17.31 -10.72
N CYS A 39 -1.54 -18.62 -10.96
CA CYS A 39 -1.82 -19.17 -12.30
C CYS A 39 -3.34 -19.34 -12.47
N ASN A 40 -3.83 -19.48 -13.71
CA ASN A 40 -5.24 -19.70 -14.10
C ASN A 40 -6.07 -20.68 -13.23
N ASP A 41 -5.44 -21.55 -12.43
CA ASP A 41 -6.07 -22.49 -11.50
C ASP A 41 -6.24 -21.94 -10.06
N ASP A 42 -6.26 -20.61 -9.89
CA ASP A 42 -6.45 -19.85 -8.63
C ASP A 42 -5.46 -20.17 -7.48
N LYS A 43 -4.44 -21.01 -7.71
CA LYS A 43 -3.36 -21.23 -6.74
C LYS A 43 -2.41 -20.04 -6.73
N VAL A 44 -2.27 -19.40 -5.56
CA VAL A 44 -1.33 -18.31 -5.35
C VAL A 44 0.10 -18.86 -5.38
N ILE A 45 0.90 -18.26 -6.25
CA ILE A 45 2.25 -18.70 -6.62
C ILE A 45 3.31 -17.76 -6.04
N ALA A 46 3.00 -16.46 -5.94
CA ALA A 46 3.83 -15.47 -5.29
C ALA A 46 2.95 -14.46 -4.54
N GLU A 47 3.43 -14.02 -3.38
CA GLU A 47 2.73 -13.10 -2.48
C GLU A 47 3.64 -11.91 -2.15
N PRO A 48 4.12 -11.16 -3.16
CA PRO A 48 5.21 -10.21 -2.95
C PRO A 48 4.81 -9.06 -2.02
N THR A 49 5.70 -8.75 -1.08
CA THR A 49 5.59 -7.60 -0.18
C THR A 49 6.05 -6.31 -0.87
N LEU A 50 5.76 -5.14 -0.28
CA LEU A 50 6.21 -3.86 -0.86
C LEU A 50 7.75 -3.79 -0.95
N TYR A 51 8.44 -4.34 0.04
CA TYR A 51 9.89 -4.34 0.10
C TYR A 51 10.50 -5.19 -1.02
N GLU A 52 10.02 -6.43 -1.17
CA GLU A 52 10.47 -7.35 -2.21
C GLU A 52 10.25 -6.78 -3.63
N LEU A 53 9.10 -6.13 -3.85
CA LEU A 53 8.82 -5.44 -5.12
C LEU A 53 9.76 -4.25 -5.35
N ALA A 54 10.12 -3.53 -4.28
CA ALA A 54 11.00 -2.36 -4.37
C ALA A 54 12.47 -2.75 -4.61
N THR A 55 12.97 -3.81 -3.96
CA THR A 55 14.37 -4.26 -4.05
C THR A 55 14.66 -5.21 -5.21
N GLY A 56 13.65 -5.58 -5.98
CA GLY A 56 13.76 -6.60 -7.02
C GLY A 56 13.54 -7.99 -6.42
N LEU A 57 12.53 -8.70 -6.96
CA LEU A 57 12.12 -10.02 -6.53
C LEU A 57 13.01 -11.08 -7.21
N ASP A 58 13.61 -11.98 -6.44
CA ASP A 58 14.28 -13.16 -7.00
C ASP A 58 13.27 -14.29 -7.18
N LEU A 59 12.87 -14.54 -8.43
CA LEU A 59 11.82 -15.50 -8.74
C LEU A 59 12.21 -16.94 -8.35
N GLU A 60 13.51 -17.27 -8.26
CA GLU A 60 13.93 -18.62 -7.86
C GLU A 60 13.77 -18.89 -6.36
N GLN A 61 13.74 -17.85 -5.53
CA GLN A 61 13.60 -17.98 -4.08
C GLN A 61 12.15 -17.78 -3.62
N GLU A 62 11.39 -16.96 -4.34
CA GLU A 62 10.05 -16.53 -3.96
C GLU A 62 8.92 -17.40 -4.54
N LEU A 63 9.17 -18.11 -5.66
CA LEU A 63 8.17 -18.97 -6.28
C LEU A 63 7.98 -20.27 -5.49
N LYS A 64 6.77 -20.51 -4.98
CA LYS A 64 6.37 -21.80 -4.39
C LYS A 64 6.19 -22.86 -5.49
N GLU A 65 6.42 -24.14 -5.18
CA GLU A 65 6.04 -25.23 -6.09
C GLU A 65 4.51 -25.26 -6.26
N PRO A 66 3.97 -25.43 -7.48
CA PRO A 66 4.60 -25.99 -8.70
C PRO A 66 5.24 -24.97 -9.66
N ALA A 67 5.18 -23.67 -9.36
CA ALA A 67 5.62 -22.62 -10.28
C ALA A 67 7.14 -22.56 -10.49
N LEU A 68 7.91 -22.88 -9.44
CA LEU A 68 9.36 -23.10 -9.56
C LEU A 68 9.69 -24.17 -10.61
N GLY A 69 8.89 -25.24 -10.66
CA GLY A 69 9.01 -26.30 -11.67
C GLY A 69 8.70 -25.80 -13.07
N THR A 70 7.72 -24.91 -13.23
CA THR A 70 7.40 -24.27 -14.52
C THR A 70 8.48 -23.28 -14.95
N LEU A 71 9.06 -22.51 -14.02
CA LEU A 71 10.19 -21.60 -14.27
C LEU A 71 11.40 -22.39 -14.79
N LYS A 72 11.76 -23.48 -14.10
CA LYS A 72 12.84 -24.38 -14.51
C LYS A 72 12.55 -25.05 -15.86
N LYS A 73 11.30 -25.44 -16.12
CA LYS A 73 10.88 -25.96 -17.44
C LYS A 73 10.93 -24.92 -18.54
N MET A 74 10.64 -23.64 -18.26
CA MET A 74 10.82 -22.54 -19.21
C MET A 74 12.30 -22.24 -19.48
N GLN A 75 13.14 -22.25 -18.45
CA GLN A 75 14.59 -22.12 -18.58
C GLN A 75 15.19 -23.27 -19.41
N ALA A 76 14.73 -24.50 -19.20
CA ALA A 76 15.25 -25.69 -19.88
C ALA A 76 14.60 -25.98 -21.26
N GLY A 77 13.36 -25.55 -21.46
CA GLY A 77 12.52 -26.01 -22.58
C GLY A 77 12.71 -25.25 -23.89
N ASN A 78 13.19 -23.99 -23.88
CA ASN A 78 13.45 -23.23 -25.11
C ASN A 78 14.46 -22.07 -24.93
N PRO A 79 15.77 -22.30 -25.11
CA PRO A 79 16.82 -21.30 -24.86
C PRO A 79 16.67 -20.04 -25.72
N LYS A 80 16.18 -20.15 -26.97
CA LYS A 80 16.00 -18.98 -27.86
C LYS A 80 14.88 -18.03 -27.42
N ALA A 81 13.84 -18.55 -26.76
CA ALA A 81 12.79 -17.72 -26.18
C ALA A 81 13.29 -17.03 -24.89
N MET A 82 14.15 -17.72 -24.14
CA MET A 82 14.79 -17.18 -22.94
C MET A 82 15.80 -16.07 -23.27
N ASP A 83 16.54 -16.19 -24.37
CA ASP A 83 17.46 -15.13 -24.83
C ASP A 83 16.70 -13.86 -25.22
N LYS A 84 15.59 -13.97 -25.95
CA LYS A 84 14.69 -12.82 -26.24
C LYS A 84 14.04 -12.23 -25.00
N PHE A 85 13.73 -13.07 -24.01
CA PHE A 85 13.19 -12.61 -22.73
C PHE A 85 14.26 -11.85 -21.93
N LYS A 86 15.50 -12.34 -21.92
CA LYS A 86 16.66 -11.68 -21.32
C LYS A 86 17.06 -10.38 -22.03
N GLU A 87 16.79 -10.23 -23.32
CA GLU A 87 16.92 -8.94 -24.01
C GLU A 87 15.95 -7.88 -23.44
N THR A 88 14.80 -8.32 -22.91
CA THR A 88 13.79 -7.43 -22.31
C THR A 88 13.98 -7.28 -20.80
N ILE A 89 14.46 -8.33 -20.11
CA ILE A 89 14.76 -8.37 -18.67
C ILE A 89 16.15 -8.98 -18.47
N PRO A 90 17.22 -8.17 -18.57
CA PRO A 90 18.61 -8.67 -18.56
C PRO A 90 19.02 -9.31 -17.23
N GLU A 91 18.35 -8.97 -16.13
CA GLU A 91 18.65 -9.46 -14.78
C GLU A 91 17.85 -10.71 -14.38
N PHE A 92 17.07 -11.29 -15.30
CA PHE A 92 16.30 -12.52 -15.02
C PHE A 92 17.23 -13.64 -14.48
N PRO A 93 16.89 -14.30 -13.35
CA PRO A 93 15.56 -14.41 -12.72
C PRO A 93 15.19 -13.33 -11.69
N LYS A 94 16.04 -12.31 -11.48
CA LYS A 94 15.70 -11.16 -10.64
C LYS A 94 14.90 -10.14 -11.43
N LEU A 95 13.79 -9.70 -10.83
CA LEU A 95 13.04 -8.58 -11.36
C LEU A 95 13.80 -7.27 -11.10
N PRO A 96 13.72 -6.30 -12.03
CA PRO A 96 14.38 -5.01 -11.86
C PRO A 96 13.83 -4.29 -10.63
N THR A 97 14.71 -3.59 -9.92
CA THR A 97 14.31 -2.80 -8.74
C THR A 97 13.31 -1.72 -9.12
N MET A 98 12.27 -1.53 -8.29
CA MET A 98 11.25 -0.51 -8.47
C MET A 98 11.32 0.50 -7.31
N PRO A 99 12.37 1.33 -7.24
CA PRO A 99 12.59 2.24 -6.10
C PRO A 99 11.45 3.26 -5.92
N VAL A 100 10.65 3.51 -6.97
CA VAL A 100 9.44 4.33 -6.89
C VAL A 100 8.44 3.83 -5.84
N LEU A 101 8.47 2.53 -5.50
CA LEU A 101 7.62 1.96 -4.46
C LEU A 101 7.95 2.45 -3.04
N TYR A 102 9.18 2.90 -2.80
CA TYR A 102 9.51 3.59 -1.54
C TYR A 102 8.74 4.90 -1.38
N ALA A 103 8.22 5.50 -2.46
CA ALA A 103 7.35 6.66 -2.36
C ALA A 103 6.06 6.36 -1.60
N LEU A 104 5.57 5.11 -1.61
CA LEU A 104 4.40 4.69 -0.82
C LEU A 104 4.71 4.71 0.69
N LEU A 105 5.91 4.25 1.08
CA LEU A 105 6.38 4.33 2.47
C LEU A 105 6.54 5.78 2.92
N VAL A 106 7.17 6.61 2.08
CA VAL A 106 7.30 8.05 2.34
C VAL A 106 5.92 8.69 2.47
N GLY A 107 4.96 8.34 1.60
CA GLY A 107 3.58 8.80 1.67
C GLY A 107 2.90 8.46 3.01
N ALA A 108 3.05 7.23 3.50
CA ALA A 108 2.52 6.83 4.80
C ALA A 108 3.14 7.62 5.97
N VAL A 109 4.46 7.81 5.96
CA VAL A 109 5.18 8.59 6.98
C VAL A 109 4.75 10.06 6.95
N LEU A 110 4.62 10.65 5.76
CA LEU A 110 4.15 12.02 5.61
C LEU A 110 2.70 12.15 6.07
N ALA A 111 1.80 11.22 5.71
CA ALA A 111 0.42 11.23 6.18
C ALA A 111 0.34 11.22 7.71
N ALA A 112 1.17 10.40 8.38
CA ALA A 112 1.27 10.37 9.83
C ALA A 112 1.83 11.67 10.42
N ALA A 113 2.89 12.23 9.83
CA ALA A 113 3.48 13.50 10.28
C ALA A 113 2.47 14.66 10.16
N PHE A 114 1.79 14.76 9.02
CA PHE A 114 0.77 15.77 8.81
C PHE A 114 -0.46 15.56 9.71
N ALA A 115 -0.77 14.34 10.17
CA ALA A 115 -1.89 14.11 11.09
C ALA A 115 -1.72 14.90 12.41
N LEU A 116 -0.47 15.13 12.82
CA LEU A 116 -0.12 15.87 14.03
C LEU A 116 -0.20 17.40 13.85
N ILE A 117 -0.09 17.89 12.62
CA ILE A 117 0.03 19.33 12.31
C ILE A 117 -1.24 19.83 11.61
N THR A 118 -1.60 19.22 10.49
CA THR A 118 -2.73 19.61 9.64
C THR A 118 -3.57 18.37 9.25
N PRO A 119 -4.77 18.19 9.82
CA PRO A 119 -5.64 17.06 9.48
C PRO A 119 -5.95 16.96 7.98
N LEU A 120 -6.11 18.10 7.30
CA LEU A 120 -6.36 18.13 5.86
C LEU A 120 -5.19 17.59 5.04
N GLY A 121 -3.96 18.01 5.33
CA GLY A 121 -2.77 17.50 4.64
C GLY A 121 -2.58 15.99 4.82
N SER A 122 -2.89 15.48 6.02
CA SER A 122 -2.85 14.05 6.32
C SER A 122 -3.86 13.25 5.50
N ILE A 123 -5.10 13.74 5.39
CA ILE A 123 -6.14 13.14 4.55
C ILE A 123 -5.68 13.10 3.08
N THR A 124 -5.21 14.22 2.54
CA THR A 124 -4.80 14.31 1.14
C THR A 124 -3.67 13.34 0.83
N ILE A 125 -2.60 13.33 1.63
CA ILE A 125 -1.45 12.45 1.40
C ILE A 125 -1.83 10.99 1.61
N GLY A 126 -2.63 10.67 2.63
CA GLY A 126 -3.12 9.32 2.88
C GLY A 126 -3.93 8.78 1.71
N MET A 127 -4.87 9.56 1.19
CA MET A 127 -5.70 9.18 0.05
C MET A 127 -4.88 9.03 -1.24
N LEU A 128 -3.93 9.93 -1.49
CA LEU A 128 -3.02 9.80 -2.63
C LEU A 128 -2.17 8.54 -2.54
N THR A 129 -1.67 8.21 -1.34
CA THR A 129 -0.90 6.98 -1.09
C THR A 129 -1.74 5.74 -1.36
N MET A 130 -3.02 5.74 -0.95
CA MET A 130 -3.97 4.66 -1.25
C MET A 130 -4.21 4.52 -2.76
N VAL A 131 -4.51 5.61 -3.45
CA VAL A 131 -4.76 5.56 -4.91
C VAL A 131 -3.51 5.09 -5.65
N ALA A 132 -2.33 5.56 -5.27
CA ALA A 132 -1.06 5.16 -5.88
C ALA A 132 -0.78 3.66 -5.70
N SER A 133 -1.04 3.10 -4.52
CA SER A 133 -0.80 1.67 -4.27
C SER A 133 -1.77 0.77 -5.05
N TRP A 134 -3.04 1.16 -5.20
CA TRP A 134 -3.99 0.46 -6.09
C TRP A 134 -3.63 0.60 -7.58
N ALA A 135 -3.24 1.80 -8.01
CA ALA A 135 -2.81 2.05 -9.39
C ALA A 135 -1.60 1.20 -9.77
N PHE A 136 -0.66 1.03 -8.84
CA PHE A 136 0.50 0.17 -9.03
C PHE A 136 0.11 -1.30 -9.25
N VAL A 137 -0.76 -1.89 -8.41
CA VAL A 137 -1.23 -3.28 -8.60
C VAL A 137 -1.98 -3.43 -9.93
N ALA A 138 -2.78 -2.44 -10.32
CA ALA A 138 -3.45 -2.44 -11.62
C ALA A 138 -2.46 -2.37 -12.79
N GLN A 139 -1.34 -1.64 -12.67
CA GLN A 139 -0.29 -1.60 -13.67
C GLN A 139 0.48 -2.92 -13.77
N LEU A 140 0.78 -3.56 -12.63
CA LEU A 140 1.37 -4.90 -12.62
C LEU A 140 0.50 -5.92 -13.38
N SER A 141 -0.81 -5.89 -13.14
CA SER A 141 -1.77 -6.75 -13.86
C SER A 141 -1.73 -6.53 -15.38
N LYS A 142 -1.61 -5.27 -15.83
CA LYS A 142 -1.51 -4.92 -17.26
C LYS A 142 -0.19 -5.32 -17.91
N LEU A 143 0.95 -5.11 -17.22
CA LEU A 143 2.27 -5.49 -17.74
C LEU A 143 2.34 -6.99 -18.00
N ASN A 144 1.77 -7.77 -17.09
CA ASN A 144 1.70 -9.22 -17.21
C ASN A 144 0.87 -9.69 -18.42
N ALA A 145 -0.28 -9.04 -18.69
CA ALA A 145 -1.07 -9.29 -19.89
C ALA A 145 -0.31 -8.90 -21.19
N ALA A 146 0.47 -7.82 -21.16
CA ALA A 146 1.23 -7.34 -22.31
C ALA A 146 2.45 -8.21 -22.66
N MET A 147 3.02 -8.93 -21.69
CA MET A 147 4.15 -9.85 -21.90
C MET A 147 3.74 -11.19 -22.57
N GLY A 148 2.48 -11.38 -22.95
CA GLY A 148 2.04 -12.60 -23.63
C GLY A 148 2.07 -13.85 -22.75
N ILE A 149 2.10 -13.67 -21.42
CA ILE A 149 1.94 -14.72 -20.42
C ILE A 149 0.51 -14.60 -19.83
N PRO A 150 -0.54 -15.01 -20.56
CA PRO A 150 -1.94 -14.93 -20.10
C PRO A 150 -2.27 -15.90 -18.95
N LEU A 151 -1.24 -16.49 -18.31
CA LEU A 151 -1.40 -17.47 -17.25
C LEU A 151 -1.39 -16.83 -15.86
N LEU A 152 -0.78 -15.67 -15.70
CA LEU A 152 -0.59 -15.04 -14.39
C LEU A 152 -1.73 -14.05 -14.12
N LYS A 153 -2.44 -14.21 -13.00
CA LYS A 153 -3.49 -13.31 -12.52
C LYS A 153 -2.94 -12.56 -11.33
N VAL A 154 -2.96 -11.22 -11.38
CA VAL A 154 -2.49 -10.36 -10.29
C VAL A 154 -3.71 -9.79 -9.57
N GLU A 155 -3.87 -10.17 -8.31
CA GLU A 155 -4.93 -9.69 -7.42
C GLU A 155 -4.33 -8.87 -6.27
N PRO A 156 -5.08 -7.92 -5.70
CA PRO A 156 -4.63 -7.20 -4.51
C PRO A 156 -4.44 -8.16 -3.33
N GLY A 157 -3.29 -8.05 -2.66
CA GLY A 157 -2.98 -8.84 -1.48
C GLY A 157 -3.59 -8.25 -0.20
N ILE A 158 -3.52 -9.02 0.89
CA ILE A 158 -4.07 -8.62 2.20
C ILE A 158 -3.45 -7.33 2.73
N GLY A 159 -2.17 -7.08 2.44
CA GLY A 159 -1.45 -5.87 2.81
C GLY A 159 -2.04 -4.61 2.19
N LEU A 160 -2.44 -4.67 0.92
CA LEU A 160 -3.09 -3.54 0.25
C LEU A 160 -4.47 -3.23 0.85
N HIS A 161 -5.25 -4.26 1.15
CA HIS A 161 -6.56 -4.11 1.79
C HIS A 161 -6.42 -3.53 3.21
N ALA A 162 -5.48 -4.05 4.00
CA ALA A 162 -5.20 -3.55 5.34
C ALA A 162 -4.72 -2.10 5.32
N ALA A 163 -3.80 -1.76 4.42
CA ALA A 163 -3.33 -0.39 4.22
C ALA A 163 -4.49 0.56 3.89
N SER A 164 -5.37 0.16 2.97
CA SER A 164 -6.55 0.95 2.58
C SER A 164 -7.49 1.19 3.75
N ALA A 165 -7.81 0.14 4.52
CA ALA A 165 -8.67 0.25 5.70
C ALA A 165 -8.08 1.20 6.75
N LEU A 166 -6.78 1.10 7.03
CA LEU A 166 -6.09 1.97 7.98
C LEU A 166 -6.07 3.44 7.53
N ILE A 167 -5.86 3.70 6.24
CA ILE A 167 -5.94 5.05 5.65
C ILE A 167 -7.35 5.63 5.81
N LEU A 168 -8.39 4.83 5.56
CA LEU A 168 -9.78 5.26 5.73
C LEU A 168 -10.11 5.55 7.20
N ILE A 169 -9.64 4.72 8.13
CA ILE A 169 -9.80 4.96 9.57
C ILE A 169 -9.10 6.27 9.97
N GLY A 170 -7.83 6.46 9.59
CA GLY A 170 -7.10 7.70 9.85
C GLY A 170 -7.80 8.93 9.27
N THR A 171 -8.34 8.79 8.05
CA THR A 171 -9.09 9.85 7.36
C THR A 171 -10.36 10.22 8.11
N ALA A 172 -11.14 9.22 8.55
CA ALA A 172 -12.34 9.45 9.37
C ALA A 172 -12.02 10.14 10.70
N MET A 173 -10.93 9.73 11.37
CA MET A 173 -10.48 10.35 12.60
C MET A 173 -10.04 11.81 12.38
N ASN A 174 -9.31 12.10 11.30
CA ASN A 174 -8.92 13.46 10.94
C ASN A 174 -10.13 14.33 10.59
N LEU A 175 -11.13 13.79 9.86
CA LEU A 175 -12.40 14.49 9.60
C LEU A 175 -13.15 14.80 10.89
N ALA A 176 -13.22 13.86 11.83
CA ALA A 176 -13.85 14.09 13.13
C ALA A 176 -13.17 15.23 13.90
N SER A 177 -11.84 15.36 13.79
CA SER A 177 -11.08 16.45 14.41
C SER A 177 -11.37 17.83 13.82
N ILE A 178 -11.79 17.89 12.54
CA ILE A 178 -12.17 19.13 11.83
C ILE A 178 -13.63 19.48 12.14
N ILE A 179 -14.53 18.50 12.08
CA ILE A 179 -15.98 18.71 12.18
C ILE A 179 -16.41 19.06 13.61
N ARG A 180 -15.83 18.40 14.62
CA ARG A 180 -16.21 18.59 16.03
C ARG A 180 -16.14 20.05 16.52
N PRO A 181 -15.05 20.83 16.32
CA PRO A 181 -15.02 22.23 16.73
C PRO A 181 -16.03 23.10 15.98
N ILE A 182 -16.26 22.83 14.69
CA ILE A 182 -17.26 23.55 13.89
C ILE A 182 -18.66 23.35 14.49
N ILE A 183 -19.04 22.11 14.83
CA ILE A 183 -20.33 21.82 15.44
C ILE A 183 -20.48 22.47 16.82
N GLU A 184 -19.43 22.45 17.65
CA GLU A 184 -19.43 23.10 18.97
C GLU A 184 -19.63 24.62 18.85
N ASP A 185 -18.96 25.25 17.88
CA ASP A 185 -19.15 26.67 17.56
C ASP A 185 -20.57 26.98 17.07
N PHE A 186 -21.13 26.18 16.17
CA PHE A 186 -22.53 26.35 15.72
C PHE A 186 -23.53 26.21 16.87
N LYS A 187 -23.34 25.24 17.76
CA LYS A 187 -24.21 25.04 18.93
C LYS A 187 -24.13 26.19 19.92
N SER A 188 -22.94 26.77 20.13
CA SER A 188 -22.78 27.93 21.03
C SER A 188 -23.45 29.18 20.46
N ARG A 189 -23.38 29.41 19.15
CA ARG A 189 -24.07 30.50 18.45
C ARG A 189 -25.59 30.37 18.52
N LYS A 190 -26.13 29.15 18.45
CA LYS A 190 -27.58 28.89 18.53
C LYS A 190 -28.17 29.00 19.94
N LYS A 191 -27.32 29.04 20.98
CA LYS A 191 -27.70 29.21 22.39
C LYS A 191 -27.60 30.66 22.89
N LYS A 192 -27.02 31.56 22.09
CA LYS A 192 -27.08 33.01 22.29
C LYS A 192 -28.28 33.58 21.54
#